data_AF-F4WQM2-F1
#
_entry.id   AF-F4WQM2-F1
#
_cell.length_a   1.000
_cell.length_b   1.000
_cell.length_c   1.000
_cell.angle_alpha   90.00
_cell.angle_beta   90.00
_cell.angle_gamma   90.00
#
_symmetry.space_group_name_H-M   'P 1'
#
loop_
_entity.id
_entity.type
_entity.pdbx_description
1 polymer ?
#
loop_
_entity_poly.entity_id
_entity_poly.type
_entity_poly.pdbx_seq_one_letter_code
_entity_poly.pdbx_strand_id
1 'polypeptide(L)'
;KLLDFLWAVNLHRFGFKMVGLWPKPNKCTEKSLWSEIWVGIIFILLIFISNVPMIYAVIEVWGNMVLVIDNLHTTLPQLIISVRYIIMRRKQTVVLSIVNMMAEDWIAFKQDKERNVMIKQAQTARLIMIIGYIFMVIAVLAVIIPPCFGIPVIYVITNFTGVNKPLPLKTYHFYNTDKSPQFELTFFIHSFTTLLGGIIYMCVDIFLILIILHICGQLENFRCRLTDLISCKNFNEVLNNIIETHLRLIRFTDNIENTYSVMMLALIFHFGIVFCLSGFLFTIVRFSKINLKNISYFMWAVNLHRIGFEMVGLWPKLNKCTEKNLLSKIWVGIIFILLIFVTIVPMVHAIIEVWGNMTFVISNFQTTLPFLIASLKYAIIRRKQTAVLSIINMMADDWIAFKQNRERNVMIKRAQTARLITIIGHVCVVIAFLTSIILPYFGISVVYVANLTDVRKPLPLKMYHFYDTDKSPQFELIFFIQIVTMLFAATIYMSVDVFLVIMVLHICGQLENFRCRLIDLILCKNFNEVLNNVIKTHLRLIRFADNIENTYSLMMIVLVFHFIIVLCLSGFSFTIILTDKNINTADIAQGYFSLLLLFIVLMNTFLYCGAGELVAEQVSYNEYK
;
A
#
# COMPACT_ATOMS: atom_id res chain seq x y z
N LYS A 1 48.85 0.69 -43.04
CA LYS A 1 47.83 -0.17 -43.70
C LYS A 1 47.45 -1.37 -42.84
N LEU A 2 48.29 -2.42 -42.72
CA LEU A 2 47.98 -3.56 -41.83
C LEU A 2 47.89 -3.15 -40.34
N LEU A 3 48.77 -2.23 -39.90
CA LEU A 3 48.74 -1.66 -38.56
C LEU A 3 47.44 -0.88 -38.27
N ASP A 4 46.88 -0.20 -39.28
CA ASP A 4 45.65 0.58 -39.14
C ASP A 4 44.42 -0.33 -39.01
N PHE A 5 44.39 -1.43 -39.79
CA PHE A 5 43.36 -2.46 -39.65
C PHE A 5 43.40 -3.13 -38.28
N LEU A 6 44.59 -3.55 -37.84
CA LEU A 6 44.77 -4.12 -36.52
C LEU A 6 44.34 -3.12 -35.44
N TRP A 7 44.73 -1.85 -35.57
CA TRP A 7 44.28 -0.80 -34.66
C TRP A 7 42.75 -0.64 -34.66
N ALA A 8 42.09 -0.67 -35.82
CA ALA A 8 40.63 -0.53 -35.89
C ALA A 8 39.89 -1.71 -35.23
N VAL A 9 40.40 -2.94 -35.36
CA VAL A 9 39.68 -4.16 -34.95
C VAL A 9 40.17 -4.76 -33.62
N ASN A 10 41.37 -4.41 -33.13
CA ASN A 10 42.01 -5.08 -32.00
C ASN A 10 41.18 -5.10 -30.70
N LEU A 11 40.48 -4.02 -30.38
CA LEU A 11 39.63 -3.99 -29.19
C LEU A 11 38.41 -4.91 -29.32
N HIS A 12 37.80 -4.99 -30.51
CA HIS A 12 36.71 -5.95 -30.79
C HIS A 12 37.23 -7.38 -30.74
N ARG A 13 38.42 -7.60 -31.31
CA ARG A 13 39.12 -8.88 -31.31
C ARG A 13 39.41 -9.39 -29.91
N PHE A 14 39.78 -8.50 -28.98
CA PHE A 14 40.00 -8.87 -27.58
C PHE A 14 38.72 -9.43 -26.95
N GLY A 15 37.60 -8.70 -27.03
CA GLY A 15 36.32 -9.16 -26.49
C GLY A 15 35.85 -10.49 -27.08
N PHE A 16 35.88 -10.62 -28.41
CA PHE A 16 35.53 -11.87 -29.10
C PHE A 16 36.45 -13.04 -28.75
N LYS A 17 37.74 -12.80 -28.49
CA LYS A 17 38.67 -13.84 -28.04
C LYS A 17 38.35 -14.32 -26.63
N MET A 18 38.02 -13.40 -25.71
CA MET A 18 37.66 -13.72 -24.33
C MET A 18 36.48 -14.71 -24.26
N VAL A 19 35.51 -14.58 -25.18
CA VAL A 19 34.32 -15.44 -25.23
C VAL A 19 34.41 -16.57 -26.26
N GLY A 20 35.56 -16.76 -26.91
CA GLY A 20 35.78 -17.83 -27.88
C GLY A 20 35.05 -17.67 -29.23
N LEU A 21 34.56 -16.48 -29.54
CA LEU A 21 33.84 -16.18 -30.79
C LEU A 21 34.75 -15.70 -31.93
N TRP A 22 35.98 -15.25 -31.64
CA TRP A 22 36.88 -14.72 -32.67
C TRP A 22 37.19 -15.79 -33.74
N PRO A 23 36.95 -15.51 -35.04
CA PRO A 23 37.20 -16.47 -36.10
C PRO A 23 38.71 -16.73 -36.27
N LYS A 24 39.08 -17.99 -36.51
CA LYS A 24 40.46 -18.40 -36.82
C LYS A 24 40.52 -18.81 -38.30
N PRO A 25 41.53 -18.37 -39.08
CA PRO A 25 41.70 -18.85 -40.45
C PRO A 25 42.06 -20.37 -40.42
N ASN A 26 41.33 -21.19 -41.19
CA ASN A 26 41.51 -22.66 -41.34
C ASN A 26 42.91 -23.00 -41.92
N LYS A 27 43.52 -24.20 -41.83
CA LYS A 27 43.12 -25.55 -41.34
C LYS A 27 44.36 -26.39 -40.88
N CYS A 28 45.59 -25.84 -40.88
CA CYS A 28 46.85 -26.60 -40.72
C CYS A 28 47.73 -26.23 -39.52
N THR A 29 47.33 -25.27 -38.69
CA THR A 29 47.98 -25.01 -37.40
C THR A 29 47.10 -25.58 -36.30
N GLU A 30 47.68 -26.37 -35.39
CA GLU A 30 47.02 -27.05 -34.27
C GLU A 30 45.77 -26.30 -33.81
N LYS A 31 44.59 -26.90 -33.99
CA LYS A 31 43.40 -26.46 -33.28
C LYS A 31 43.74 -26.54 -31.80
N SER A 32 44.01 -25.39 -31.18
CA SER A 32 44.19 -25.28 -29.74
C SER A 32 42.94 -25.86 -29.07
N LEU A 33 43.07 -27.11 -28.59
CA LEU A 33 42.03 -27.89 -27.92
C LEU A 33 41.38 -27.08 -26.78
N TRP A 34 42.19 -26.25 -26.12
CA TRP A 34 41.80 -25.29 -25.09
C TRP A 34 40.68 -24.33 -25.52
N SER A 35 40.71 -23.85 -26.76
CA SER A 35 39.70 -22.90 -27.26
C SER A 35 38.33 -23.53 -27.45
N GLU A 36 38.27 -24.82 -27.81
CA GLU A 36 37.00 -25.56 -27.94
C GLU A 36 36.48 -25.96 -26.56
N ILE A 37 37.37 -26.36 -25.65
CA ILE A 37 37.02 -26.60 -24.23
C ILE A 37 36.44 -25.34 -23.60
N TRP A 38 37.04 -24.17 -23.83
CA TRP A 38 36.56 -22.91 -23.28
C TRP A 38 35.14 -22.57 -23.74
N VAL A 39 34.84 -22.76 -25.03
CA VAL A 39 33.47 -22.59 -25.57
C VAL A 39 32.49 -23.56 -24.90
N GLY A 40 32.91 -24.82 -24.67
CA GLY A 40 32.12 -25.80 -23.93
C GLY A 40 31.81 -25.35 -22.50
N ILE A 41 32.79 -24.81 -21.78
CA ILE A 41 32.61 -24.27 -20.41
C ILE A 41 31.60 -23.11 -20.41
N ILE A 42 31.73 -22.17 -21.35
CA ILE A 42 30.78 -21.05 -21.50
C ILE A 42 29.35 -21.57 -21.72
N PHE A 43 29.20 -22.57 -22.59
CA PHE A 43 27.90 -23.17 -22.89
C PHE A 43 27.29 -23.85 -21.65
N ILE A 44 28.11 -24.56 -20.86
CA ILE A 44 27.67 -25.17 -19.61
C ILE A 44 27.23 -24.12 -18.59
N LEU A 45 28.01 -23.04 -18.44
CA LEU A 45 27.70 -21.94 -17.52
C LEU A 45 26.37 -21.25 -17.89
N LEU A 46 26.18 -20.92 -19.17
CA LEU A 46 24.98 -20.24 -19.63
C LEU A 46 23.73 -21.12 -19.54
N ILE A 47 23.80 -22.39 -19.96
CA ILE A 47 22.62 -23.25 -20.03
C ILE A 47 22.32 -23.94 -18.72
N PHE A 48 23.27 -24.73 -18.21
CA PHE A 48 23.01 -25.65 -17.09
C PHE A 48 23.11 -24.97 -15.73
N ILE A 49 24.03 -24.01 -15.60
CA ILE A 49 24.23 -23.29 -14.32
C ILE A 49 23.27 -22.10 -14.20
N SER A 50 22.89 -21.48 -15.32
CA SER A 50 22.04 -20.28 -15.31
C SER A 50 20.64 -20.55 -15.86
N ASN A 51 20.45 -20.75 -17.17
CA ASN A 51 19.09 -20.79 -17.76
C ASN A 51 18.17 -21.85 -17.16
N VAL A 52 18.63 -23.10 -17.00
CA VAL A 52 17.79 -24.20 -16.48
C VAL A 52 17.33 -23.93 -15.04
N PRO A 53 18.22 -23.59 -14.09
CA PRO A 53 17.83 -23.17 -12.74
C PRO A 53 16.92 -21.94 -12.69
N MET A 54 17.11 -20.96 -13.57
CA MET A 54 16.26 -19.76 -13.63
C MET A 54 14.84 -20.10 -14.11
N ILE A 55 14.70 -20.95 -15.14
CA ILE A 55 13.39 -21.43 -15.61
C ILE A 55 12.67 -22.18 -14.50
N TYR A 56 13.37 -23.03 -13.75
CA TYR A 56 12.77 -23.74 -12.62
C TYR A 56 12.31 -22.77 -11.52
N ALA A 57 13.11 -21.75 -11.20
CA ALA A 57 12.73 -20.72 -10.22
C ALA A 57 11.45 -19.97 -10.62
N VAL A 58 11.21 -19.76 -11.92
CA VAL A 58 9.94 -19.19 -12.42
C VAL A 58 8.77 -20.15 -12.18
N ILE A 59 8.96 -21.46 -12.42
CA ILE A 59 7.93 -22.49 -12.21
C ILE A 59 7.56 -22.62 -10.73
N GLU A 60 8.54 -22.56 -9.84
CA GLU A 60 8.31 -22.67 -8.39
C GLU A 60 7.40 -21.55 -7.85
N VAL A 61 7.54 -20.33 -8.38
CA VAL A 61 6.76 -19.17 -7.95
C VAL A 61 5.47 -18.95 -8.75
N TRP A 62 5.06 -19.92 -9.59
CA TRP A 62 3.94 -19.79 -10.54
C TRP A 62 2.60 -19.32 -9.91
N GLY A 63 2.40 -19.50 -8.61
CA GLY A 63 1.23 -19.01 -7.87
C GLY A 63 1.22 -17.50 -7.55
N ASN A 64 2.34 -16.78 -7.70
CA ASN A 64 2.43 -15.35 -7.40
C ASN A 64 2.98 -14.59 -8.61
N MET A 65 2.08 -13.94 -9.35
CA MET A 65 2.41 -13.19 -10.57
C MET A 65 3.48 -12.12 -10.37
N VAL A 66 3.56 -11.50 -9.18
CA VAL A 66 4.60 -10.51 -8.89
C VAL A 66 5.98 -11.17 -8.88
N LEU A 67 6.11 -12.31 -8.21
CA LEU A 67 7.36 -13.08 -8.14
C LEU A 67 7.74 -13.69 -9.49
N VAL A 68 6.74 -14.18 -10.25
CA VAL A 68 6.94 -14.70 -11.63
C VAL A 68 7.56 -13.61 -12.51
N ILE A 69 6.98 -12.41 -12.50
CA ILE A 69 7.44 -11.29 -13.32
C ILE A 69 8.84 -10.85 -12.92
N ASP A 70 9.10 -10.81 -11.62
CA ASP A 70 10.39 -10.47 -11.04
C ASP A 70 11.49 -11.49 -11.41
N ASN A 71 11.17 -12.78 -11.48
CA ASN A 71 12.07 -13.82 -11.99
C ASN A 71 12.26 -13.74 -13.52
N LEU A 72 11.21 -13.46 -14.28
CA LEU A 72 11.27 -13.30 -15.74
C LEU A 72 12.17 -12.14 -16.17
N HIS A 73 12.23 -11.06 -15.38
CA HIS A 73 13.12 -9.92 -15.64
C HIS A 73 14.60 -10.29 -15.72
N THR A 74 15.03 -11.31 -14.97
CA THR A 74 16.42 -11.81 -15.01
C THR A 74 16.58 -12.97 -15.98
N THR A 75 15.56 -13.83 -16.10
CA THR A 75 15.61 -15.04 -16.93
C THR A 75 15.62 -14.73 -18.42
N LEU A 76 14.77 -13.78 -18.87
CA LEU A 76 14.65 -13.46 -20.30
C LEU A 76 15.94 -12.87 -20.91
N PRO A 77 16.62 -11.87 -20.30
CA PRO A 77 17.89 -11.36 -20.83
C PRO A 77 18.95 -12.46 -20.97
N GLN A 78 19.03 -13.37 -19.98
CA GLN A 78 20.01 -14.44 -19.94
C GLN A 78 19.79 -15.50 -21.03
N LEU A 79 18.52 -15.85 -21.28
CA LEU A 79 18.14 -16.72 -22.39
C LEU A 79 18.58 -16.13 -23.74
N ILE A 80 18.43 -14.82 -23.92
CA ILE A 80 18.81 -14.15 -25.17
C ILE A 80 20.30 -14.10 -25.36
N ILE A 81 21.07 -13.81 -24.30
CA ILE A 81 22.54 -13.90 -24.34
C ILE A 81 22.97 -15.28 -24.85
N SER A 82 22.33 -16.33 -24.34
CA SER A 82 22.61 -17.72 -24.72
C SER A 82 22.27 -18.00 -26.18
N VAL A 83 21.09 -17.57 -26.65
CA VAL A 83 20.66 -17.70 -28.05
C VAL A 83 21.61 -16.96 -28.99
N ARG A 84 21.99 -15.70 -28.65
CA ARG A 84 22.92 -14.89 -29.44
C ARG A 84 24.30 -15.53 -29.53
N TYR A 85 24.80 -16.07 -28.42
CA TYR A 85 26.06 -16.79 -28.40
C TYR A 85 26.05 -17.98 -29.36
N ILE A 86 24.98 -18.79 -29.34
CA ILE A 86 24.81 -19.95 -30.22
C ILE A 86 24.75 -19.53 -31.68
N ILE A 87 23.98 -18.49 -32.02
CA ILE A 87 23.85 -18.00 -33.40
C ILE A 87 25.23 -17.52 -33.91
N MET A 88 25.93 -16.70 -33.12
CA MET A 88 27.26 -16.20 -33.50
C MET A 88 28.29 -17.30 -33.66
N ARG A 89 28.25 -18.33 -32.81
CA ARG A 89 29.12 -19.51 -32.94
C ARG A 89 28.81 -20.30 -34.20
N ARG A 90 27.53 -20.52 -34.53
CA ARG A 90 27.12 -21.20 -35.77
C ARG A 90 27.52 -20.42 -37.03
N LYS A 91 27.47 -19.09 -36.97
CA LYS A 91 27.81 -18.18 -38.09
C LYS A 91 29.28 -17.77 -38.12
N GLN A 92 30.17 -18.42 -37.37
CA GLN A 92 31.58 -18.04 -37.24
C GLN A 92 32.33 -18.02 -38.59
N THR A 93 31.96 -18.86 -39.55
CA THR A 93 32.53 -18.84 -40.91
C THR A 93 32.15 -17.58 -41.69
N VAL A 94 30.92 -17.10 -41.53
CA VAL A 94 30.45 -15.83 -42.11
C VAL A 94 31.16 -14.66 -41.44
N VAL A 95 31.33 -14.70 -40.11
CA VAL A 95 32.11 -13.70 -39.37
C VAL A 95 33.56 -13.66 -39.84
N LEU A 96 34.19 -14.81 -40.12
CA LEU A 96 35.53 -14.87 -40.72
C LEU A 96 35.56 -14.18 -42.09
N SER A 97 34.60 -14.47 -42.95
CA SER A 97 34.47 -13.84 -44.26
C SER A 97 34.32 -12.31 -44.14
N ILE A 98 33.52 -11.85 -43.19
CA ILE A 98 33.33 -10.42 -42.89
C ILE A 98 34.64 -9.76 -42.47
N VAL A 99 35.37 -10.36 -41.52
CA VAL A 99 36.66 -9.83 -41.05
C VAL A 99 37.71 -9.82 -42.16
N ASN A 100 37.73 -10.84 -43.03
CA ASN A 100 38.65 -10.90 -44.17
C ASN A 100 38.32 -9.81 -45.20
N MET A 101 37.04 -9.59 -45.52
CA MET A 101 36.63 -8.51 -46.41
C MET A 101 37.05 -7.15 -45.87
N MET A 102 36.84 -6.89 -44.57
CA MET A 102 37.34 -5.68 -43.94
C MET A 102 38.86 -5.57 -44.04
N ALA A 103 39.61 -6.66 -43.78
CA ALA A 103 41.07 -6.66 -43.86
C ALA A 103 41.57 -6.29 -45.26
N GLU A 104 40.99 -6.90 -46.29
CA GLU A 104 41.25 -6.60 -47.70
C GLU A 104 40.95 -5.14 -48.01
N ASP A 105 39.79 -4.64 -47.57
CA ASP A 105 39.41 -3.25 -47.77
C ASP A 105 40.46 -2.33 -47.14
N TRP A 106 40.93 -2.58 -45.93
CA TRP A 106 41.97 -1.76 -45.28
C TRP A 106 43.35 -1.84 -45.95
N ILE A 107 43.71 -2.98 -46.55
CA ILE A 107 45.00 -3.19 -47.24
C ILE A 107 45.02 -2.56 -48.64
N ALA A 108 43.87 -2.54 -49.31
CA ALA A 108 43.73 -1.97 -50.66
C ALA A 108 44.28 -0.53 -50.75
N PHE A 109 44.90 -0.22 -51.90
CA PHE A 109 45.43 1.11 -52.19
C PHE A 109 44.30 2.15 -52.18
N LYS A 110 44.52 3.26 -51.48
CA LYS A 110 43.54 4.35 -51.30
C LYS A 110 44.23 5.69 -51.28
N GLN A 111 43.52 6.71 -51.74
CA GLN A 111 43.91 8.10 -51.56
C GLN A 111 43.82 8.49 -50.08
N ASP A 112 44.58 9.52 -49.67
CA ASP A 112 44.60 9.96 -48.27
C ASP A 112 43.21 10.40 -47.77
N LYS A 113 42.39 11.01 -48.65
CA LYS A 113 41.01 11.38 -48.35
C LYS A 113 40.15 10.16 -47.98
N GLU A 114 40.25 9.06 -48.73
CA GLU A 114 39.49 7.83 -48.48
C GLU A 114 39.96 7.11 -47.21
N ARG A 115 41.27 7.15 -46.95
CA ARG A 115 41.86 6.59 -45.73
C ARG A 115 41.40 7.36 -44.49
N ASN A 116 41.32 8.69 -44.58
CA ASN A 116 40.84 9.55 -43.49
C ASN A 116 39.37 9.27 -43.13
N VAL A 117 38.51 9.02 -44.11
CA VAL A 117 37.11 8.59 -43.88
C VAL A 117 37.07 7.28 -43.09
N MET A 118 37.84 6.27 -43.49
CA MET A 118 37.89 4.98 -42.78
C MET A 118 38.43 5.11 -41.35
N ILE A 119 39.47 5.93 -41.14
CA ILE A 119 40.02 6.20 -39.81
C ILE A 119 38.97 6.88 -38.93
N LYS A 120 38.25 7.88 -39.45
CA LYS A 120 37.18 8.58 -38.73
C LYS A 120 36.09 7.62 -38.27
N GLN A 121 35.59 6.76 -39.17
CA GLN A 121 34.57 5.77 -38.82
C GLN A 121 35.07 4.76 -37.77
N ALA A 122 36.32 4.31 -37.87
CA ALA A 122 36.94 3.44 -36.89
C ALA A 122 37.14 4.12 -35.52
N GLN A 123 37.46 5.41 -35.47
CA GLN A 123 37.51 6.20 -34.23
C GLN A 123 36.13 6.26 -33.57
N THR A 124 35.08 6.53 -34.34
CA THR A 124 33.69 6.54 -33.84
C THR A 124 33.28 5.17 -33.29
N ALA A 125 33.56 4.08 -34.01
CA ALA A 125 33.28 2.72 -33.56
C ALA A 125 33.98 2.39 -32.23
N ARG A 126 35.26 2.78 -32.10
CA ARG A 126 36.05 2.59 -30.88
C ARG A 126 35.52 3.42 -29.70
N LEU A 127 35.09 4.66 -29.95
CA LEU A 127 34.50 5.49 -28.91
C LEU A 127 33.21 4.87 -28.37
N ILE A 128 32.30 4.47 -29.27
CA ILE A 128 31.04 3.80 -28.90
C ILE A 128 31.31 2.51 -28.11
N MET A 129 32.34 1.75 -28.51
CA MET A 129 32.76 0.56 -27.78
C MET A 129 33.23 0.86 -26.36
N ILE A 130 34.13 1.84 -26.18
CA ILE A 130 34.67 2.19 -24.87
C ILE A 130 33.51 2.60 -23.94
N ILE A 131 32.61 3.45 -24.44
CA ILE A 131 31.40 3.85 -23.72
C ILE A 131 30.55 2.62 -23.36
N GLY A 132 30.32 1.73 -24.32
CA GLY A 132 29.54 0.50 -24.11
C GLY A 132 30.14 -0.42 -23.03
N TYR A 133 31.46 -0.63 -23.04
CA TYR A 133 32.12 -1.44 -22.00
C TYR A 133 32.08 -0.77 -20.62
N ILE A 134 32.19 0.55 -20.55
CA ILE A 134 32.02 1.29 -19.28
C ILE A 134 30.61 1.04 -18.71
N PHE A 135 29.56 1.20 -19.52
CA PHE A 135 28.18 0.92 -19.08
C PHE A 135 27.99 -0.53 -18.64
N MET A 136 28.59 -1.49 -19.36
CA MET A 136 28.52 -2.89 -18.98
C MET A 136 29.20 -3.18 -17.64
N VAL A 137 30.40 -2.63 -17.40
CA VAL A 137 31.09 -2.77 -16.11
C VAL A 137 30.25 -2.18 -14.98
N ILE A 138 29.68 -0.99 -15.17
CA ILE A 138 28.78 -0.36 -14.19
C ILE A 138 27.58 -1.27 -13.91
N ALA A 139 26.94 -1.82 -14.96
CA ALA A 139 25.78 -2.71 -14.80
C ALA A 139 26.13 -4.00 -14.06
N VAL A 140 27.26 -4.64 -14.38
CA VAL A 140 27.72 -5.86 -13.69
C VAL A 140 28.03 -5.58 -12.22
N LEU A 141 28.70 -4.46 -11.92
CA LEU A 141 28.96 -4.04 -10.54
C LEU A 141 27.67 -3.75 -9.78
N ALA A 142 26.68 -3.12 -10.41
CA ALA A 142 25.38 -2.84 -9.79
C ALA A 142 24.59 -4.11 -9.42
N VAL A 143 24.82 -5.22 -10.13
CA VAL A 143 24.20 -6.52 -9.82
C VAL A 143 24.97 -7.28 -8.74
N ILE A 144 26.30 -7.20 -8.72
CA ILE A 144 27.15 -8.00 -7.81
C ILE A 144 27.33 -7.32 -6.44
N ILE A 145 27.55 -6.01 -6.40
CA ILE A 145 27.95 -5.30 -5.17
C ILE A 145 26.84 -5.33 -4.10
N PRO A 146 25.58 -4.96 -4.37
CA PRO A 146 24.62 -4.82 -3.27
C PRO A 146 24.28 -6.16 -2.57
N PRO A 147 24.21 -7.32 -3.26
CA PRO A 147 24.12 -8.61 -2.59
C PRO A 147 25.27 -8.91 -1.61
N CYS A 148 26.50 -8.41 -1.86
CA CYS A 148 27.60 -8.53 -0.89
C CYS A 148 27.30 -7.83 0.44
N PHE A 149 26.47 -6.79 0.43
CA PHE A 149 26.05 -6.03 1.62
C PHE A 149 24.72 -6.52 2.20
N GLY A 150 24.19 -7.65 1.73
CA GLY A 150 22.88 -8.14 2.14
C GLY A 150 21.72 -7.29 1.60
N ILE A 151 21.96 -6.41 0.62
CA ILE A 151 20.94 -5.56 0.02
C ILE A 151 20.35 -6.28 -1.20
N PRO A 152 19.08 -6.66 -1.16
CA PRO A 152 18.40 -7.23 -2.32
C PRO A 152 18.18 -6.15 -3.42
N VAL A 153 18.85 -6.29 -4.58
CA VAL A 153 18.73 -5.32 -5.71
C VAL A 153 17.39 -5.45 -6.46
N ILE A 154 16.86 -6.67 -6.55
CA ILE A 154 15.72 -7.03 -7.40
C ILE A 154 14.58 -7.60 -6.54
N TYR A 155 14.31 -7.01 -5.36
CA TYR A 155 13.25 -7.50 -4.46
C TYR A 155 12.44 -6.32 -3.91
N VAL A 156 11.59 -5.75 -4.76
CA VAL A 156 10.70 -4.67 -4.32
C VAL A 156 9.55 -5.22 -3.47
N ILE A 157 9.21 -6.51 -3.57
CA ILE A 157 8.01 -7.06 -2.91
C ILE A 157 8.29 -8.47 -2.36
N THR A 158 8.39 -8.54 -1.03
CA THR A 158 8.21 -9.69 -0.12
C THR A 158 9.43 -10.55 0.29
N ASN A 159 9.59 -10.68 1.62
CA ASN A 159 10.38 -11.67 2.38
C ASN A 159 9.89 -13.12 2.18
N PHE A 160 9.35 -13.48 1.01
CA PHE A 160 8.61 -14.74 0.83
C PHE A 160 9.49 -15.94 0.47
N THR A 161 10.69 -15.70 -0.04
CA THR A 161 11.69 -16.77 -0.18
C THR A 161 12.54 -16.73 1.08
N GLY A 162 12.42 -17.74 1.95
CA GLY A 162 13.18 -17.87 3.21
C GLY A 162 14.69 -18.07 3.02
N VAL A 163 15.30 -17.29 2.14
CA VAL A 163 16.72 -17.22 1.82
C VAL A 163 17.29 -16.03 2.59
N ASN A 164 18.19 -16.31 3.52
CA ASN A 164 18.76 -15.27 4.38
C ASN A 164 19.89 -14.50 3.69
N LYS A 165 20.49 -15.05 2.62
CA LYS A 165 21.60 -14.40 1.88
C LYS A 165 21.27 -14.15 0.40
N PRO A 166 21.28 -12.89 -0.08
CA PRO A 166 20.94 -12.59 -1.46
C PRO A 166 22.02 -13.05 -2.46
N LEU A 167 21.61 -13.70 -3.55
CA LEU A 167 22.46 -14.09 -4.67
C LEU A 167 22.31 -13.14 -5.88
N PRO A 168 23.32 -13.00 -6.76
CA PRO A 168 23.26 -12.13 -7.93
C PRO A 168 22.22 -12.54 -8.99
N LEU A 169 21.97 -13.84 -9.14
CA LEU A 169 21.01 -14.42 -10.08
C LEU A 169 19.94 -15.21 -9.31
N LYS A 170 18.67 -15.10 -9.73
CA LYS A 170 17.57 -15.87 -9.16
C LYS A 170 17.48 -17.24 -9.80
N THR A 171 18.00 -18.23 -9.11
CA THR A 171 18.16 -19.59 -9.60
C THR A 171 17.69 -20.59 -8.55
N TYR A 172 17.11 -21.68 -9.01
CA TYR A 172 16.77 -22.80 -8.14
C TYR A 172 18.01 -23.64 -7.86
N HIS A 173 18.24 -23.98 -6.59
CA HIS A 173 19.31 -24.88 -6.18
C HIS A 173 18.73 -26.07 -5.43
N PHE A 174 19.18 -27.28 -5.77
CA PHE A 174 18.81 -28.52 -5.08
C PHE A 174 19.53 -28.69 -3.71
N TYR A 175 20.40 -27.75 -3.35
CA TYR A 175 21.16 -27.70 -2.10
C TYR A 175 20.93 -26.36 -1.39
N ASN A 176 21.17 -26.32 -0.07
CA ASN A 176 20.96 -25.12 0.73
C ASN A 176 22.07 -24.08 0.47
N THR A 177 21.73 -22.97 -0.17
CA THR A 177 22.67 -21.90 -0.50
C THR A 177 23.04 -20.98 0.66
N ASP A 178 22.37 -21.04 1.82
CA ASP A 178 22.68 -20.16 2.95
C ASP A 178 23.92 -20.64 3.74
N LYS A 179 24.30 -21.91 3.58
CA LYS A 179 25.43 -22.55 4.27
C LYS A 179 26.77 -22.21 3.60
N SER A 180 27.80 -21.96 4.41
CA SER A 180 29.18 -21.87 3.94
C SER A 180 29.77 -23.28 3.79
N PRO A 181 30.55 -23.61 2.73
CA PRO A 181 31.06 -22.75 1.65
C PRO A 181 30.15 -22.67 0.40
N GLN A 182 28.94 -23.22 0.47
CA GLN A 182 28.02 -23.36 -0.67
C GLN A 182 27.54 -22.01 -1.19
N PHE A 183 27.30 -21.05 -0.29
CA PHE A 183 26.97 -19.67 -0.63
C PHE A 183 28.08 -19.02 -1.47
N GLU A 184 29.31 -19.04 -0.96
CA GLU A 184 30.47 -18.36 -1.54
C GLU A 184 30.79 -18.91 -2.93
N LEU A 185 30.73 -20.24 -3.09
CA LEU A 185 30.93 -20.89 -4.38
C LEU A 185 29.83 -20.51 -5.38
N THR A 186 28.56 -20.56 -4.96
CA THR A 186 27.42 -20.21 -5.82
C THR A 186 27.46 -18.74 -6.22
N PHE A 187 27.80 -17.86 -5.28
CA PHE A 187 27.97 -16.43 -5.50
C PHE A 187 29.07 -16.15 -6.52
N PHE A 188 30.23 -16.82 -6.39
CA PHE A 188 31.34 -16.70 -7.33
C PHE A 188 30.95 -17.15 -8.74
N ILE A 189 30.29 -18.31 -8.85
CA ILE A 189 29.82 -18.86 -10.13
C ILE A 189 28.79 -17.91 -10.78
N HIS A 190 27.83 -17.37 -10.02
CA HIS A 190 26.86 -16.40 -10.54
C HIS A 190 27.53 -15.11 -10.99
N SER A 191 28.46 -14.58 -10.19
CA SER A 191 29.21 -13.36 -10.54
C SER A 191 30.02 -13.54 -11.82
N PHE A 192 30.71 -14.68 -11.95
CA PHE A 192 31.47 -15.03 -13.14
C PHE A 192 30.57 -15.19 -14.37
N THR A 193 29.43 -15.86 -14.20
CA THR A 193 28.44 -16.08 -15.28
C THR A 193 27.81 -14.77 -15.74
N THR A 194 27.47 -13.86 -14.82
CA THR A 194 26.93 -12.53 -15.14
C THR A 194 27.96 -11.66 -15.87
N LEU A 195 29.23 -11.67 -15.43
CA LEU A 195 30.31 -10.96 -16.11
C LEU A 195 30.50 -11.47 -17.54
N LEU A 196 30.58 -12.79 -17.71
CA LEU A 196 30.72 -13.42 -19.01
C LEU A 196 29.53 -13.13 -19.93
N GLY A 197 28.31 -13.19 -19.39
CA GLY A 197 27.08 -12.84 -20.11
C GLY A 197 27.08 -11.38 -20.58
N GLY A 198 27.48 -10.45 -19.71
CA GLY A 198 27.65 -9.04 -20.05
C GLY A 198 28.68 -8.82 -21.17
N ILE A 199 29.82 -9.51 -21.12
CA ILE A 199 30.83 -9.45 -22.20
C ILE A 199 30.26 -9.98 -23.52
N ILE A 200 29.57 -11.13 -23.51
CA ILE A 200 28.97 -11.72 -24.71
C ILE A 200 27.96 -10.73 -25.33
N TYR A 201 27.05 -10.20 -24.52
CA TYR A 201 26.03 -9.26 -24.97
C TYR A 201 26.67 -8.05 -25.68
N MET A 202 27.60 -7.38 -25.00
CA MET A 202 28.26 -6.19 -25.54
C MET A 202 29.13 -6.47 -26.75
N CYS A 203 29.90 -7.55 -26.73
CA CYS A 203 30.78 -7.89 -27.85
C CYS A 203 29.97 -8.00 -29.15
N VAL A 204 28.88 -8.76 -29.12
CA VAL A 204 28.06 -9.04 -30.31
C VAL A 204 27.42 -7.77 -30.88
N ASP A 205 26.92 -6.88 -30.03
CA ASP A 205 26.34 -5.59 -30.45
C ASP A 205 27.39 -4.62 -30.99
N ILE A 206 28.50 -4.47 -30.27
CA ILE A 206 29.56 -3.56 -30.67
C ILE A 206 30.24 -4.03 -31.98
N PHE A 207 30.30 -5.34 -32.23
CA PHE A 207 30.78 -5.87 -33.51
C PHE A 207 29.85 -5.54 -34.67
N LEU A 208 28.52 -5.59 -34.48
CA LEU A 208 27.57 -5.13 -35.49
C LEU A 208 27.79 -3.65 -35.83
N ILE A 209 27.93 -2.81 -34.80
CA ILE A 209 28.17 -1.37 -34.96
C ILE A 209 29.47 -1.10 -35.74
N LEU A 210 30.55 -1.83 -35.43
CA LEU A 210 31.80 -1.74 -36.19
C LEU A 210 31.60 -2.02 -37.67
N ILE A 211 30.91 -3.12 -37.98
CA ILE A 211 30.72 -3.52 -39.38
C ILE A 211 29.87 -2.49 -40.11
N ILE A 212 28.78 -2.01 -39.49
CA ILE A 212 27.91 -0.97 -40.07
C ILE A 212 28.72 0.30 -40.35
N LEU A 213 29.52 0.77 -39.39
CA LEU A 213 30.34 1.98 -39.58
C LEU A 213 31.44 1.78 -40.63
N HIS A 214 32.00 0.58 -40.75
CA HIS A 214 32.93 0.24 -41.84
C HIS A 214 32.23 0.32 -43.20
N ILE A 215 31.02 -0.24 -43.34
CA ILE A 215 30.22 -0.14 -44.58
C ILE A 215 29.89 1.31 -44.89
N CYS A 216 29.43 2.10 -43.91
CA CYS A 216 29.16 3.52 -44.10
C CYS A 216 30.40 4.26 -44.63
N GLY A 217 31.59 3.96 -44.09
CA GLY A 217 32.85 4.51 -44.59
C GLY A 217 33.16 4.08 -46.03
N GLN A 218 32.89 2.82 -46.39
CA GLN A 218 33.07 2.35 -47.77
C GLN A 218 32.06 2.99 -48.75
N LEU A 219 30.81 3.17 -48.34
CA LEU A 219 29.77 3.84 -49.14
C LEU A 219 30.08 5.33 -49.33
N GLU A 220 30.64 5.98 -48.33
CA GLU A 220 31.10 7.38 -48.43
C GLU A 220 32.28 7.50 -49.40
N ASN A 221 33.25 6.59 -49.32
CA ASN A 221 34.35 6.52 -50.29
C ASN A 221 33.84 6.22 -51.71
N PHE A 222 32.88 5.30 -51.85
CA PHE A 222 32.21 5.00 -53.11
C PHE A 222 31.54 6.26 -53.70
N ARG A 223 30.83 7.05 -52.89
CA ARG A 223 30.21 8.32 -53.32
C ARG A 223 31.26 9.32 -53.83
N CYS A 224 32.39 9.46 -53.14
CA CYS A 224 33.48 10.32 -53.62
C CYS A 224 34.00 9.87 -54.97
N ARG A 225 34.31 8.57 -55.13
CA ARG A 225 34.79 8.00 -56.40
C ARG A 225 33.80 8.22 -57.55
N LEU A 226 32.50 8.08 -57.28
CA LEU A 226 31.45 8.33 -58.26
C LEU A 226 31.36 9.80 -58.68
N THR A 227 31.66 10.73 -57.78
CA THR A 227 31.63 12.17 -58.05
C THR A 227 32.85 12.59 -58.88
N ASP A 228 34.01 12.00 -58.59
CA ASP A 228 35.27 12.24 -59.30
C ASP A 228 35.30 11.57 -60.69
N LEU A 229 34.44 10.56 -60.92
CA LEU A 229 34.30 9.82 -62.18
C LEU A 229 34.02 10.72 -63.39
N ILE A 230 33.27 11.82 -63.19
CA ILE A 230 32.87 12.76 -64.23
C ILE A 230 34.09 13.42 -64.90
N SER A 231 35.22 13.47 -64.20
CA SER A 231 36.46 14.14 -64.65
C SER A 231 37.54 13.17 -65.16
N CYS A 232 37.26 11.86 -65.25
CA CYS A 232 38.26 10.85 -65.59
C CYS A 232 38.39 10.56 -67.10
N LYS A 233 39.63 10.51 -67.61
CA LYS A 233 39.92 10.10 -69.01
C LYS A 233 39.66 8.61 -69.28
N ASN A 234 39.78 7.74 -68.27
CA ASN A 234 39.57 6.28 -68.37
C ASN A 234 38.20 5.88 -67.77
N PHE A 235 37.12 6.48 -68.26
CA PHE A 235 35.78 6.35 -67.67
C PHE A 235 35.31 4.89 -67.48
N ASN A 236 35.42 4.05 -68.52
CA ASN A 236 34.90 2.68 -68.49
C ASN A 236 35.62 1.77 -67.47
N GLU A 237 36.95 1.91 -67.35
CA GLU A 237 37.76 1.11 -66.41
C GLU A 237 37.47 1.50 -64.96
N VAL A 238 37.39 2.80 -64.67
CA VAL A 238 37.07 3.31 -63.34
C VAL A 238 35.63 2.97 -62.95
N LEU A 239 34.67 3.07 -63.88
CA LEU A 239 33.29 2.68 -63.65
C LEU A 239 33.16 1.18 -63.36
N ASN A 240 33.88 0.32 -64.08
CA ASN A 240 33.84 -1.12 -63.83
C ASN A 240 34.36 -1.46 -62.41
N ASN A 241 35.48 -0.86 -61.98
CA ASN A 241 36.00 -1.01 -60.62
C ASN A 241 35.03 -0.50 -59.54
N ILE A 242 34.31 0.59 -59.81
CA ILE A 242 33.28 1.15 -58.91
C ILE A 242 32.10 0.17 -58.77
N ILE A 243 31.63 -0.40 -59.88
CA ILE A 243 30.53 -1.40 -59.90
C ILE A 243 30.95 -2.66 -59.14
N GLU A 244 32.16 -3.19 -59.40
CA GLU A 244 32.67 -4.37 -58.70
C GLU A 244 32.74 -4.15 -57.17
N THR A 245 33.24 -2.99 -56.76
CA THR A 245 33.30 -2.61 -55.33
C THR A 245 31.90 -2.51 -54.72
N HIS A 246 30.94 -1.93 -55.44
CA HIS A 246 29.56 -1.79 -54.96
C HIS A 246 28.86 -3.16 -54.82
N LEU A 247 28.99 -4.04 -55.81
CA LEU A 247 28.44 -5.40 -55.76
C LEU A 247 29.04 -6.21 -54.60
N ARG A 248 30.33 -6.03 -54.32
CA ARG A 248 31.00 -6.61 -53.15
C ARG A 248 30.41 -6.08 -51.83
N LEU A 249 30.14 -4.78 -51.71
CA LEU A 249 29.51 -4.19 -50.53
C LEU A 249 28.05 -4.65 -50.33
N ILE A 250 27.31 -4.88 -51.41
CA ILE A 250 25.96 -5.48 -51.34
C ILE A 250 26.05 -6.88 -50.75
N ARG A 251 26.88 -7.76 -51.31
CA ARG A 251 27.09 -9.12 -50.76
C ARG A 251 27.54 -9.09 -49.30
N PHE A 252 28.34 -8.10 -48.92
CA PHE A 252 28.77 -7.90 -47.55
C PHE A 252 27.60 -7.55 -46.62
N THR A 253 26.70 -6.68 -47.08
CA THR A 253 25.47 -6.30 -46.37
C THR A 253 24.52 -7.48 -46.23
N ASP A 254 24.33 -8.27 -47.28
CA ASP A 254 23.49 -9.48 -47.26
C ASP A 254 23.99 -10.50 -46.22
N ASN A 255 25.31 -10.65 -46.07
CA ASN A 255 25.91 -11.53 -45.06
C ASN A 255 25.64 -11.06 -43.62
N ILE A 256 25.61 -9.73 -43.40
CA ILE A 256 25.30 -9.13 -42.09
C ILE A 256 23.82 -9.32 -41.78
N GLU A 257 22.94 -9.02 -42.73
CA GLU A 257 21.50 -9.19 -42.59
C GLU A 257 21.17 -10.66 -42.25
N ASN A 258 21.69 -11.60 -43.03
CA ASN A 258 21.51 -13.04 -42.76
C ASN A 258 22.04 -13.52 -41.41
N THR A 259 22.97 -12.79 -40.78
CA THR A 259 23.53 -13.13 -39.47
C THR A 259 22.74 -12.48 -38.34
N TYR A 260 22.34 -11.21 -38.49
CA TYR A 260 21.79 -10.40 -37.41
C TYR A 260 20.26 -10.24 -37.43
N SER A 261 19.57 -10.48 -38.54
CA SER A 261 18.12 -10.25 -38.62
C SER A 261 17.32 -11.02 -37.57
N VAL A 262 17.61 -12.32 -37.39
CA VAL A 262 16.94 -13.14 -36.35
C VAL A 262 17.30 -12.67 -34.93
N MET A 263 18.54 -12.25 -34.71
CA MET A 263 19.00 -11.78 -33.40
C MET A 263 18.36 -10.44 -33.03
N MET A 264 18.23 -9.53 -33.99
CA MET A 264 17.56 -8.24 -33.82
C MET A 264 16.06 -8.42 -33.60
N LEU A 265 15.42 -9.34 -34.33
CA LEU A 265 14.02 -9.68 -34.13
C LEU A 265 13.77 -10.22 -32.71
N ALA A 266 14.58 -11.17 -32.26
CA ALA A 266 14.50 -11.71 -30.89
C ALA A 266 14.71 -10.61 -29.83
N LEU A 267 15.61 -9.66 -30.08
CA LEU A 267 15.86 -8.52 -29.19
C LEU A 267 14.67 -7.56 -29.10
N ILE A 268 13.99 -7.27 -30.22
CA ILE A 268 12.78 -6.42 -30.23
C ILE A 268 11.67 -7.08 -29.41
N PHE A 269 11.40 -8.37 -29.63
CA PHE A 269 10.41 -9.10 -28.85
C PHE A 269 10.74 -9.10 -27.35
N HIS A 270 12.00 -9.29 -27.02
CA HIS A 270 12.46 -9.23 -25.64
C HIS A 270 12.18 -7.90 -24.96
N PHE A 271 12.59 -6.79 -25.58
CA PHE A 271 12.35 -5.46 -25.03
C PHE A 271 10.86 -5.18 -24.89
N GLY A 272 10.04 -5.61 -25.85
CA GLY A 272 8.59 -5.52 -25.75
C GLY A 272 8.04 -6.26 -24.52
N ILE A 273 8.44 -7.51 -24.32
CA ILE A 273 7.99 -8.31 -23.17
C ILE A 273 8.45 -7.67 -21.85
N VAL A 274 9.73 -7.35 -21.71
CA VAL A 274 10.30 -6.74 -20.50
C VAL A 274 9.63 -5.40 -20.19
N PHE A 275 9.38 -4.57 -21.20
CA PHE A 275 8.70 -3.28 -21.02
C PHE A 275 7.26 -3.46 -20.51
N CYS A 276 6.49 -4.39 -21.09
CA CYS A 276 5.14 -4.71 -20.62
C CYS A 276 5.15 -5.23 -19.17
N LEU A 277 6.08 -6.12 -18.84
CA LEU A 277 6.23 -6.68 -17.50
C LEU A 277 6.59 -5.60 -16.46
N SER A 278 7.53 -4.71 -16.78
CA SER A 278 7.88 -3.56 -15.92
C SER A 278 6.70 -2.60 -15.72
N GLY A 279 5.94 -2.33 -16.79
CA GLY A 279 4.74 -1.50 -16.71
C GLY A 279 3.70 -2.08 -15.74
N PHE A 280 3.46 -3.40 -15.81
CA PHE A 280 2.56 -4.09 -14.89
C PHE A 280 3.03 -3.99 -13.44
N LEU A 281 4.31 -4.27 -13.17
CA LEU A 281 4.86 -4.21 -11.81
C LEU A 281 4.76 -2.80 -11.20
N PHE A 282 5.02 -1.76 -12.01
CA PHE A 282 4.84 -0.36 -11.60
C PHE A 282 3.40 -0.05 -11.19
N THR A 283 2.41 -0.54 -11.94
CA THR A 283 0.99 -0.33 -11.61
C THR A 283 0.58 -1.02 -10.31
N ILE A 284 1.04 -2.26 -10.08
CA ILE A 284 0.76 -3.00 -8.83
C ILE A 284 1.35 -2.29 -7.62
N VAL A 285 2.63 -1.90 -7.69
CA VAL A 285 3.31 -1.21 -6.57
C VAL A 285 2.57 0.08 -6.24
N ARG A 286 2.17 0.85 -7.26
CA ARG A 286 1.40 2.07 -7.08
C ARG A 286 0.03 1.79 -6.42
N PHE A 287 -0.70 0.78 -6.89
CA PHE A 287 -2.00 0.42 -6.34
C PHE A 287 -1.91 -0.04 -4.88
N SER A 288 -0.92 -0.89 -4.57
CA SER A 288 -0.64 -1.36 -3.21
C SER A 288 -0.36 -0.18 -2.26
N LYS A 289 0.50 0.76 -2.67
CA LYS A 289 0.80 1.96 -1.88
C LYS A 289 -0.43 2.85 -1.64
N ILE A 290 -1.30 3.00 -2.65
CA ILE A 290 -2.55 3.74 -2.51
C ILE A 290 -3.49 3.02 -1.53
N ASN A 291 -3.58 1.69 -1.61
CA ASN A 291 -4.45 0.91 -0.75
C ASN A 291 -3.99 0.97 0.72
N LEU A 292 -2.69 0.83 0.98
CA LEU A 292 -2.10 1.03 2.31
C LEU A 292 -2.43 2.42 2.88
N LYS A 293 -2.33 3.47 2.05
CA LYS A 293 -2.69 4.84 2.44
C LYS A 293 -4.18 4.96 2.76
N ASN A 294 -5.05 4.35 1.96
CA ASN A 294 -6.50 4.33 2.18
C ASN A 294 -6.88 3.62 3.49
N ILE A 295 -6.24 2.47 3.78
CA ILE A 295 -6.42 1.74 5.05
C ILE A 295 -5.98 2.62 6.23
N SER A 296 -4.84 3.31 6.10
CA SER A 296 -4.38 4.25 7.13
C SER A 296 -5.39 5.37 7.39
N TYR A 297 -6.04 5.92 6.35
CA TYR A 297 -7.08 6.93 6.51
C TYR A 297 -8.34 6.40 7.17
N PHE A 298 -8.79 5.18 6.81
CA PHE A 298 -9.91 4.54 7.47
C PHE A 298 -9.65 4.34 8.96
N MET A 299 -8.49 3.76 9.28
CA MET A 299 -8.06 3.58 10.66
C MET A 299 -8.05 4.92 11.38
N TRP A 300 -7.41 5.95 10.81
CA TRP A 300 -7.41 7.29 11.39
C TRP A 300 -8.82 7.86 11.59
N ALA A 301 -9.76 7.66 10.67
CA ALA A 301 -11.12 8.19 10.80
C ALA A 301 -11.89 7.56 11.96
N VAL A 302 -11.73 6.24 12.19
CA VAL A 302 -12.56 5.49 13.15
C VAL A 302 -11.84 5.23 14.49
N ASN A 303 -10.51 5.39 14.58
CA ASN A 303 -9.72 4.95 15.74
C ASN A 303 -10.17 5.53 17.08
N LEU A 304 -10.52 6.83 17.14
CA LEU A 304 -10.93 7.47 18.39
C LEU A 304 -12.18 6.80 18.98
N HIS A 305 -13.19 6.55 18.14
CA HIS A 305 -14.39 5.85 18.53
C HIS A 305 -14.14 4.36 18.82
N ARG A 306 -13.28 3.72 18.03
CA ARG A 306 -12.93 2.30 18.18
C ARG A 306 -12.41 2.00 19.59
N ILE A 307 -11.55 2.86 20.15
CA ILE A 307 -11.00 2.69 21.51
C ILE A 307 -12.14 2.58 22.54
N GLY A 308 -13.13 3.47 22.50
CA GLY A 308 -14.29 3.44 23.40
C GLY A 308 -15.09 2.15 23.29
N PHE A 309 -15.46 1.74 22.07
CA PHE A 309 -16.16 0.48 21.82
C PHE A 309 -15.35 -0.76 22.21
N GLU A 310 -14.02 -0.74 22.07
CA GLU A 310 -13.16 -1.84 22.51
C GLU A 310 -13.11 -1.96 24.03
N MET A 311 -13.02 -0.84 24.75
CA MET A 311 -13.04 -0.81 26.23
C MET A 311 -14.30 -1.47 26.79
N VAL A 312 -15.46 -1.20 26.20
CA VAL A 312 -16.77 -1.72 26.65
C VAL A 312 -17.17 -3.06 25.99
N GLY A 313 -16.30 -3.62 25.15
CA GLY A 313 -16.52 -4.90 24.47
C GLY A 313 -17.59 -4.88 23.36
N LEU A 314 -17.97 -3.70 22.86
CA LEU A 314 -18.94 -3.52 21.77
C LEU A 314 -18.31 -3.58 20.38
N TRP A 315 -16.99 -3.36 20.25
CA TRP A 315 -16.32 -3.40 18.94
C TRP A 315 -16.42 -4.79 18.29
N PRO A 316 -16.97 -4.91 17.07
CA PRO A 316 -17.11 -6.21 16.42
C PRO A 316 -15.74 -6.73 15.99
N LYS A 317 -15.41 -7.95 16.42
CA LYS A 317 -14.15 -8.62 16.06
C LYS A 317 -14.32 -9.41 14.76
N LEU A 318 -13.40 -9.20 13.81
CA LEU A 318 -13.44 -9.81 12.48
C LEU A 318 -12.95 -11.28 12.47
N ASN A 319 -12.28 -11.75 13.53
CA ASN A 319 -11.58 -13.04 13.53
C ASN A 319 -12.41 -14.21 14.10
N LYS A 320 -12.52 -15.28 13.30
CA LYS A 320 -13.11 -16.57 13.65
C LYS A 320 -12.29 -17.44 14.63
N CYS A 321 -11.18 -16.95 15.20
CA CYS A 321 -10.42 -17.73 16.18
C CYS A 321 -11.24 -17.93 17.47
N THR A 322 -11.51 -19.18 17.79
CA THR A 322 -12.41 -19.65 18.86
C THR A 322 -12.03 -19.16 20.26
N GLU A 323 -10.74 -19.07 20.59
CA GLU A 323 -10.29 -18.66 21.95
C GLU A 323 -10.50 -17.17 22.26
N LYS A 324 -10.17 -16.27 21.32
CA LYS A 324 -10.36 -14.81 21.51
C LYS A 324 -11.83 -14.41 21.62
N ASN A 325 -12.74 -15.27 21.16
CA ASN A 325 -14.18 -15.06 21.24
C ASN A 325 -14.75 -15.35 22.63
N LEU A 326 -14.19 -16.28 23.40
CA LEU A 326 -14.67 -16.61 24.74
C LEU A 326 -14.38 -15.48 25.74
N LEU A 327 -13.13 -15.01 25.79
CA LEU A 327 -12.73 -13.88 26.65
C LEU A 327 -13.56 -12.63 26.39
N SER A 328 -13.86 -12.34 25.12
CA SER A 328 -14.70 -11.21 24.75
C SER A 328 -16.14 -11.34 25.25
N LYS A 329 -16.70 -12.56 25.26
CA LYS A 329 -18.05 -12.82 25.78
C LYS A 329 -18.10 -12.72 27.30
N ILE A 330 -17.08 -13.23 27.98
CA ILE A 330 -16.92 -13.10 29.44
C ILE A 330 -16.83 -11.62 29.83
N TRP A 331 -16.03 -10.83 29.11
CA TRP A 331 -15.88 -9.40 29.37
C TRP A 331 -17.20 -8.62 29.25
N VAL A 332 -17.99 -8.90 28.22
CA VAL A 332 -19.35 -8.35 28.05
C VAL A 332 -20.27 -8.75 29.21
N GLY A 333 -20.18 -10.00 29.68
CA GLY A 333 -20.93 -10.48 30.84
C GLY A 333 -20.57 -9.74 32.12
N ILE A 334 -19.28 -9.49 32.36
CA ILE A 334 -18.79 -8.73 33.52
C ILE A 334 -19.34 -7.31 33.51
N ILE A 335 -19.27 -6.61 32.37
CA ILE A 335 -19.80 -5.24 32.23
C ILE A 335 -21.31 -5.21 32.48
N PHE A 336 -22.05 -6.19 31.95
CA PHE A 336 -23.49 -6.28 32.17
C PHE A 336 -23.83 -6.49 33.65
N ILE A 337 -23.11 -7.38 34.34
CA ILE A 337 -23.31 -7.63 35.77
C ILE A 337 -23.01 -6.36 36.58
N LEU A 338 -21.91 -5.68 36.24
CA LEU A 338 -21.47 -4.46 36.88
C LEU A 338 -22.51 -3.34 36.74
N LEU A 339 -23.05 -3.13 35.54
CA LEU A 339 -24.06 -2.10 35.30
C LEU A 339 -25.39 -2.43 35.99
N ILE A 340 -25.93 -3.63 35.79
CA ILE A 340 -27.27 -3.96 36.29
C ILE A 340 -27.26 -4.23 37.79
N PHE A 341 -26.49 -5.22 38.23
CA PHE A 341 -26.59 -5.74 39.61
C PHE A 341 -25.77 -4.93 40.60
N VAL A 342 -24.61 -4.40 40.20
CA VAL A 342 -23.74 -3.65 41.11
C VAL A 342 -24.13 -2.17 41.16
N THR A 343 -24.75 -1.61 40.11
CA THR A 343 -25.15 -0.19 40.11
C THR A 343 -26.65 0.07 40.08
N ILE A 344 -27.37 -0.36 39.05
CA ILE A 344 -28.79 0.02 38.86
C ILE A 344 -29.68 -0.53 39.98
N VAL A 345 -29.55 -1.80 40.34
CA VAL A 345 -30.40 -2.41 41.39
C VAL A 345 -30.22 -1.68 42.74
N PRO A 346 -28.98 -1.45 43.24
CA PRO A 346 -28.76 -0.65 44.45
C PRO A 346 -29.25 0.80 44.37
N MET A 347 -29.14 1.45 43.22
CA MET A 347 -29.66 2.82 43.02
C MET A 347 -31.19 2.88 43.09
N VAL A 348 -31.87 1.93 42.44
CA VAL A 348 -33.34 1.83 42.49
C VAL A 348 -33.81 1.57 43.92
N HIS A 349 -33.11 0.70 44.65
CA HIS A 349 -33.41 0.48 46.07
C HIS A 349 -33.23 1.75 46.90
N ALA A 350 -32.14 2.50 46.70
CA ALA A 350 -31.92 3.76 47.39
C ALA A 350 -33.05 4.78 47.14
N ILE A 351 -33.64 4.81 45.93
CA ILE A 351 -34.82 5.64 45.63
C ILE A 351 -36.04 5.19 46.45
N ILE A 352 -36.25 3.88 46.63
CA ILE A 352 -37.36 3.31 47.41
C ILE A 352 -37.19 3.65 48.90
N GLU A 353 -35.97 3.65 49.43
CA GLU A 353 -35.72 3.97 50.84
C GLU A 353 -36.00 5.43 51.18
N VAL A 354 -35.68 6.36 50.28
CA VAL A 354 -35.95 7.78 50.48
C VAL A 354 -37.38 8.18 50.08
N TRP A 355 -38.23 7.20 49.80
CA TRP A 355 -39.63 7.40 49.44
C TRP A 355 -40.36 8.13 50.56
N GLY A 356 -40.94 9.29 50.23
CA GLY A 356 -41.60 10.18 51.20
C GLY A 356 -40.97 11.58 51.27
N ASN A 357 -39.71 11.74 50.85
CA ASN A 357 -39.13 13.07 50.64
C ASN A 357 -38.81 13.31 49.15
N MET A 358 -39.60 14.19 48.53
CA MET A 358 -39.52 14.46 47.10
C MET A 358 -38.15 15.04 46.67
N THR A 359 -37.45 15.78 47.53
CA THR A 359 -36.14 16.36 47.17
C THR A 359 -35.08 15.26 47.05
N PHE A 360 -35.07 14.30 47.98
CA PHE A 360 -34.19 13.13 47.92
C PHE A 360 -34.54 12.22 46.75
N VAL A 361 -35.82 11.93 46.54
CA VAL A 361 -36.27 11.08 45.41
C VAL A 361 -35.81 11.67 44.08
N ILE A 362 -36.00 12.97 43.86
CA ILE A 362 -35.63 13.63 42.60
C ILE A 362 -34.12 13.63 42.37
N SER A 363 -33.32 13.94 43.39
CA SER A 363 -31.85 13.93 43.30
C SER A 363 -31.31 12.52 42.96
N ASN A 364 -31.84 11.47 43.61
CA ASN A 364 -31.47 10.08 43.31
C ASN A 364 -31.97 9.62 41.94
N PHE A 365 -33.15 10.07 41.52
CA PHE A 365 -33.70 9.72 40.21
C PHE A 365 -32.93 10.37 39.06
N GLN A 366 -32.50 11.64 39.21
CA GLN A 366 -31.65 12.34 38.24
C GLN A 366 -30.31 11.63 38.00
N THR A 367 -29.70 11.04 39.04
CA THR A 367 -28.45 10.29 38.92
C THR A 367 -28.66 8.88 38.38
N THR A 368 -29.78 8.23 38.70
CA THR A 368 -30.09 6.85 38.24
C THR A 368 -30.46 6.78 36.75
N LEU A 369 -31.16 7.79 36.22
CA LEU A 369 -31.64 7.81 34.84
C LEU A 369 -30.52 7.65 33.79
N PRO A 370 -29.39 8.37 33.84
CA PRO A 370 -28.27 8.17 32.91
C PRO A 370 -27.73 6.73 32.84
N PHE A 371 -27.68 6.01 33.97
CA PHE A 371 -27.22 4.61 34.01
C PHE A 371 -28.22 3.67 33.36
N LEU A 372 -29.52 3.89 33.57
CA LEU A 372 -30.58 3.16 32.89
C LEU A 372 -30.49 3.35 31.36
N ILE A 373 -30.28 4.58 30.91
CA ILE A 373 -30.11 4.89 29.48
C ILE A 373 -28.83 4.26 28.92
N ALA A 374 -27.70 4.34 29.62
CA ALA A 374 -26.45 3.70 29.21
C ALA A 374 -26.63 2.18 29.06
N SER A 375 -27.31 1.54 30.00
CA SER A 375 -27.58 0.09 29.96
C SER A 375 -28.52 -0.30 28.82
N LEU A 376 -29.54 0.51 28.55
CA LEU A 376 -30.42 0.30 27.40
C LEU A 376 -29.66 0.46 26.07
N LYS A 377 -28.86 1.51 25.92
CA LYS A 377 -28.00 1.72 24.74
C LYS A 377 -27.06 0.53 24.53
N TYR A 378 -26.42 0.06 25.60
CA TYR A 378 -25.57 -1.13 25.57
C TYR A 378 -26.31 -2.37 25.06
N ALA A 379 -27.49 -2.65 25.62
CA ALA A 379 -28.30 -3.80 25.23
C ALA A 379 -28.76 -3.73 23.77
N ILE A 380 -29.17 -2.54 23.29
CA ILE A 380 -29.61 -2.36 21.90
C ILE A 380 -28.44 -2.56 20.93
N ILE A 381 -27.28 -1.92 21.15
CA ILE A 381 -26.10 -2.11 20.27
C ILE A 381 -25.65 -3.56 20.27
N ARG A 382 -25.66 -4.21 21.45
CA ARG A 382 -25.30 -5.62 21.55
C ARG A 382 -26.26 -6.52 20.77
N ARG A 383 -27.57 -6.24 20.82
CA ARG A 383 -28.58 -6.96 20.02
C ARG A 383 -28.40 -6.70 18.52
N LYS A 384 -27.98 -5.50 18.14
CA LYS A 384 -27.78 -5.05 16.75
C LYS A 384 -26.33 -5.22 16.25
N GLN A 385 -25.52 -6.06 16.91
CA GLN A 385 -24.09 -6.26 16.60
C GLN A 385 -23.83 -6.60 15.12
N THR A 386 -24.74 -7.35 14.48
CA THR A 386 -24.65 -7.71 13.05
C THR A 386 -24.82 -6.51 12.14
N ALA A 387 -25.76 -5.61 12.45
CA ALA A 387 -25.95 -4.36 11.72
C ALA A 387 -24.74 -3.44 11.90
N VAL A 388 -24.22 -3.30 13.13
CA VAL A 388 -23.00 -2.52 13.43
C VAL A 388 -21.80 -3.05 12.64
N LEU A 389 -21.60 -4.37 12.58
CA LEU A 389 -20.53 -4.97 11.76
C LEU A 389 -20.74 -4.69 10.27
N SER A 390 -21.98 -4.80 9.78
CA SER A 390 -22.31 -4.50 8.38
C SER A 390 -21.97 -3.05 8.02
N ILE A 391 -22.33 -2.08 8.87
CA ILE A 391 -21.99 -0.67 8.70
C ILE A 391 -20.48 -0.46 8.68
N ILE A 392 -19.74 -1.01 9.64
CA ILE A 392 -18.27 -0.84 9.71
C ILE A 392 -17.60 -1.41 8.47
N ASN A 393 -18.04 -2.58 7.99
CA ASN A 393 -17.54 -3.18 6.75
C ASN A 393 -17.88 -2.31 5.54
N MET A 394 -19.11 -1.78 5.47
CA MET A 394 -19.50 -0.88 4.39
C MET A 394 -18.63 0.39 4.37
N MET A 395 -18.36 0.98 5.54
CA MET A 395 -17.42 2.10 5.65
C MET A 395 -16.01 1.71 5.21
N ALA A 396 -15.48 0.58 5.69
CA ALA A 396 -14.13 0.12 5.37
C ALA A 396 -13.93 -0.06 3.85
N ASP A 397 -14.86 -0.77 3.22
CA ASP A 397 -14.93 -0.93 1.77
C ASP A 397 -14.99 0.42 1.06
N ASP A 398 -15.84 1.35 1.52
CA ASP A 398 -15.94 2.69 0.93
C ASP A 398 -14.59 3.38 1.01
N TRP A 399 -13.87 3.33 2.15
CA TRP A 399 -12.54 3.92 2.30
C TRP A 399 -11.45 3.25 1.46
N ILE A 400 -11.53 1.93 1.26
CA ILE A 400 -10.58 1.15 0.45
C ILE A 400 -10.79 1.37 -1.05
N ALA A 401 -12.05 1.52 -1.49
CA ALA A 401 -12.42 1.66 -2.89
C ALA A 401 -11.62 2.77 -3.60
N PHE A 402 -11.35 2.57 -4.89
CA PHE A 402 -10.70 3.59 -5.71
C PHE A 402 -11.56 4.86 -5.73
N LYS A 403 -10.90 6.02 -5.57
CA LYS A 403 -11.55 7.33 -5.49
C LYS A 403 -10.70 8.39 -6.14
N GLN A 404 -11.38 9.39 -6.69
CA GLN A 404 -10.72 10.63 -7.10
C GLN A 404 -10.24 11.42 -5.88
N ASN A 405 -9.25 12.31 -6.06
CA ASN A 405 -8.75 13.14 -4.96
C ASN A 405 -9.84 14.03 -4.36
N ARG A 406 -10.77 14.54 -5.20
CA ARG A 406 -11.95 15.29 -4.74
C ARG A 406 -12.81 14.47 -3.78
N GLU A 407 -13.16 13.25 -4.17
CA GLU A 407 -14.00 12.36 -3.35
C GLU A 407 -13.35 11.98 -2.02
N ARG A 408 -12.03 11.71 -2.06
CA ARG A 408 -11.24 11.44 -0.85
C ARG A 408 -11.23 12.66 0.08
N ASN A 409 -11.06 13.86 -0.46
CA ASN A 409 -11.02 15.09 0.34
C ASN A 409 -12.36 15.35 1.04
N VAL A 410 -13.49 15.09 0.40
CA VAL A 410 -14.82 15.17 1.02
C VAL A 410 -14.91 14.23 2.22
N MET A 411 -14.53 12.96 2.05
CA MET A 411 -14.55 11.98 3.15
C MET A 411 -13.62 12.37 4.31
N ILE A 412 -12.41 12.85 4.02
CA ILE A 412 -11.47 13.33 5.04
C ILE A 412 -12.08 14.52 5.80
N LYS A 413 -12.66 15.49 5.09
CA LYS A 413 -13.31 16.66 5.71
C LYS A 413 -14.43 16.24 6.65
N ARG A 414 -15.34 15.35 6.21
CA ARG A 414 -16.44 14.82 7.04
C ARG A 414 -15.91 14.05 8.26
N ALA A 415 -14.86 13.26 8.10
CA ALA A 415 -14.21 12.55 9.20
C ALA A 415 -13.52 13.51 10.19
N GLN A 416 -12.91 14.61 9.73
CA GLN A 416 -12.35 15.66 10.60
C GLN A 416 -13.45 16.31 11.45
N THR A 417 -14.58 16.67 10.83
CA THR A 417 -15.75 17.20 11.55
C THR A 417 -16.25 16.20 12.59
N ALA A 418 -16.39 14.91 12.23
CA ALA A 418 -16.83 13.87 13.16
C ALA A 418 -15.88 13.74 14.36
N ARG A 419 -14.56 13.78 14.11
CA ARG A 419 -13.54 13.73 15.16
C ARG A 419 -13.57 14.95 16.06
N LEU A 420 -13.78 16.15 15.51
CA LEU A 420 -13.89 17.37 16.31
C LEU A 420 -15.09 17.28 17.26
N ILE A 421 -16.26 16.90 16.75
CA ILE A 421 -17.48 16.69 17.56
C ILE A 421 -17.22 15.63 18.64
N THR A 422 -16.55 14.53 18.28
CA THR A 422 -16.17 13.46 19.22
C THR A 422 -15.28 13.98 20.34
N ILE A 423 -14.26 14.78 20.03
CA ILE A 423 -13.33 15.35 21.01
C ILE A 423 -14.07 16.29 21.96
N ILE A 424 -14.89 17.20 21.42
CA ILE A 424 -15.69 18.14 22.23
C ILE A 424 -16.61 17.36 23.19
N GLY A 425 -17.33 16.35 22.68
CA GLY A 425 -18.20 15.51 23.50
C GLY A 425 -17.45 14.77 24.62
N HIS A 426 -16.28 14.21 24.33
CA HIS A 426 -15.46 13.54 25.35
C HIS A 426 -14.96 14.52 26.42
N VAL A 427 -14.56 15.73 26.03
CA VAL A 427 -14.14 16.78 27.00
C VAL A 427 -15.30 17.12 27.94
N CYS A 428 -16.52 17.32 27.43
CA CYS A 428 -17.69 17.60 28.27
C CYS A 428 -17.97 16.48 29.27
N VAL A 429 -17.88 15.21 28.85
CA VAL A 429 -18.11 14.06 29.75
C VAL A 429 -16.98 13.86 30.75
N VAL A 430 -15.72 14.10 30.38
CA VAL A 430 -14.60 14.07 31.32
C VAL A 430 -14.78 15.12 32.40
N ILE A 431 -15.21 16.34 32.06
CA ILE A 431 -15.51 17.38 33.05
C ILE A 431 -16.59 16.89 34.02
N ALA A 432 -17.70 16.35 33.52
CA ALA A 432 -18.78 15.84 34.36
C ALA A 432 -18.38 14.65 35.25
N PHE A 433 -17.58 13.74 34.71
CA PHE A 433 -17.00 12.62 35.44
C PHE A 433 -16.08 13.09 36.58
N LEU A 434 -15.18 14.04 36.29
CA LEU A 434 -14.29 14.62 37.30
C LEU A 434 -15.06 15.36 38.38
N THR A 435 -16.04 16.18 38.02
CA THR A 435 -16.93 16.86 38.99
C THR A 435 -17.62 15.85 39.92
N SER A 436 -18.12 14.74 39.37
CA SER A 436 -18.84 13.71 40.12
C SER A 436 -17.94 12.93 41.09
N ILE A 437 -16.62 12.95 40.91
CA ILE A 437 -15.65 12.28 41.80
C ILE A 437 -15.03 13.25 42.79
N ILE A 438 -14.62 14.43 42.31
CA ILE A 438 -13.85 15.41 43.09
C ILE A 438 -14.71 15.99 44.22
N LEU A 439 -15.96 16.38 43.94
CA LEU A 439 -16.82 16.99 44.95
C LEU A 439 -17.07 16.07 46.17
N PRO A 440 -17.49 14.80 45.99
CA PRO A 440 -17.60 13.84 47.11
C PRO A 440 -16.28 13.57 47.82
N TYR A 441 -15.15 13.52 47.10
CA TYR A 441 -13.85 13.30 47.73
C TYR A 441 -13.49 14.40 48.74
N PHE A 442 -13.87 15.66 48.46
CA PHE A 442 -13.67 16.79 49.36
C PHE A 442 -14.80 16.97 50.40
N GLY A 443 -15.68 15.97 50.58
CA GLY A 443 -16.74 16.02 51.58
C GLY A 443 -18.00 16.76 51.14
N ILE A 444 -18.09 17.21 49.88
CA ILE A 444 -19.25 17.93 49.34
C ILE A 444 -20.18 16.90 48.69
N SER A 445 -21.30 16.61 49.33
CA SER A 445 -22.30 15.71 48.74
C SER A 445 -23.01 16.39 47.57
N VAL A 446 -23.00 15.73 46.41
CA VAL A 446 -23.70 16.15 45.19
C VAL A 446 -25.14 15.60 45.14
N VAL A 447 -25.48 14.67 46.05
CA VAL A 447 -26.82 14.09 46.24
C VAL A 447 -27.32 14.46 47.63
N TYR A 448 -28.56 14.91 47.75
CA TYR A 448 -29.16 15.27 49.03
C TYR A 448 -29.20 14.07 50.00
N VAL A 449 -28.74 14.26 51.24
CA VAL A 449 -28.67 13.23 52.27
C VAL A 449 -29.79 13.44 53.29
N ALA A 450 -30.64 12.42 53.50
CA ALA A 450 -31.57 12.42 54.62
C ALA A 450 -30.79 12.39 55.93
N ASN A 451 -31.23 13.18 56.93
CA ASN A 451 -30.73 13.15 58.32
C ASN A 451 -30.64 11.70 58.84
N LEU A 452 -29.50 11.08 58.62
CA LEU A 452 -29.00 9.92 59.34
C LEU A 452 -27.65 10.37 59.85
N THR A 453 -27.61 10.52 61.17
CA THR A 453 -26.55 11.07 62.01
C THR A 453 -25.22 10.31 61.93
N ASP A 454 -24.97 9.50 60.90
CA ASP A 454 -23.95 8.44 60.92
C ASP A 454 -23.21 8.18 59.58
N VAL A 455 -23.36 9.02 58.53
CA VAL A 455 -22.51 8.90 57.32
C VAL A 455 -21.39 9.95 57.35
N ARG A 456 -20.16 9.53 57.64
CA ARG A 456 -18.99 10.43 57.77
C ARG A 456 -18.25 10.70 56.45
N LYS A 457 -18.46 9.88 55.39
CA LYS A 457 -17.75 10.00 54.11
C LYS A 457 -18.72 9.93 52.91
N PRO A 458 -18.81 10.97 52.05
CA PRO A 458 -19.72 10.95 50.91
C PRO A 458 -19.21 10.07 49.76
N LEU A 459 -20.10 9.24 49.20
CA LEU A 459 -19.85 8.44 48.00
C LEU A 459 -20.30 9.17 46.73
N PRO A 460 -19.64 8.95 45.56
CA PRO A 460 -20.02 9.55 44.28
C PRO A 460 -21.45 9.26 43.83
N LEU A 461 -21.93 8.05 44.12
CA LEU A 461 -23.27 7.60 43.79
C LEU A 461 -23.96 7.13 45.05
N LYS A 462 -25.23 7.53 45.22
CA LYS A 462 -26.06 7.00 46.29
C LYS A 462 -26.61 5.63 45.88
N MET A 463 -26.23 4.62 46.65
CA MET A 463 -26.61 3.22 46.45
C MET A 463 -26.97 2.62 47.81
N TYR A 464 -27.89 1.67 47.80
CA TYR A 464 -28.13 0.82 48.97
C TYR A 464 -26.99 -0.18 49.15
N HIS A 465 -26.47 -0.29 50.37
CA HIS A 465 -25.47 -1.28 50.75
C HIS A 465 -25.94 -2.05 51.98
N PHE A 466 -25.87 -3.38 51.93
CA PHE A 466 -26.28 -4.27 53.02
C PHE A 466 -25.21 -4.39 54.13
N TYR A 467 -24.11 -3.65 54.03
CA TYR A 467 -23.00 -3.61 54.98
C TYR A 467 -22.56 -2.17 55.21
N ASP A 468 -21.89 -1.92 56.35
CA ASP A 468 -21.37 -0.60 56.73
C ASP A 468 -20.26 -0.16 55.76
N THR A 469 -20.49 0.93 55.03
CA THR A 469 -19.56 1.47 54.02
C THR A 469 -18.54 2.45 54.58
N ASP A 470 -18.68 2.90 55.83
CA ASP A 470 -17.87 3.98 56.37
C ASP A 470 -16.53 3.49 56.94
N LYS A 471 -16.43 2.19 57.19
CA LYS A 471 -15.22 1.51 57.68
C LYS A 471 -14.19 1.33 56.56
N SER A 472 -12.93 1.54 56.89
CA SER A 472 -11.81 1.17 56.02
C SER A 472 -11.52 -0.33 56.17
N PRO A 473 -11.28 -1.11 55.08
CA PRO A 473 -11.06 -0.71 53.69
C PRO A 473 -12.32 -0.70 52.79
N GLN A 474 -13.52 -0.88 53.38
CA GLN A 474 -14.77 -1.05 52.63
C GLN A 474 -15.14 0.20 51.84
N PHE A 475 -14.94 1.38 52.44
CA PHE A 475 -15.13 2.67 51.79
C PHE A 475 -14.27 2.81 50.52
N GLU A 476 -12.97 2.55 50.63
CA GLU A 476 -12.02 2.73 49.53
C GLU A 476 -12.34 1.78 48.36
N LEU A 477 -12.77 0.55 48.68
CA LEU A 477 -13.16 -0.45 47.69
C LEU A 477 -14.44 -0.08 46.95
N ILE A 478 -15.49 0.35 47.67
CA ILE A 478 -16.74 0.76 47.00
C ILE A 478 -16.57 2.04 46.19
N PHE A 479 -15.79 3.00 46.69
CA PHE A 479 -15.46 4.23 45.97
C PHE A 479 -14.75 3.90 44.64
N PHE A 480 -13.79 2.99 44.67
CA PHE A 480 -13.11 2.50 43.46
C PHE A 480 -14.07 1.80 42.49
N ILE A 481 -14.93 0.90 42.99
CA ILE A 481 -15.93 0.21 42.16
C ILE A 481 -16.88 1.23 41.50
N GLN A 482 -17.37 2.21 42.25
CA GLN A 482 -18.24 3.26 41.72
C GLN A 482 -17.53 4.07 40.61
N ILE A 483 -16.27 4.46 40.80
CA ILE A 483 -15.48 5.12 39.75
C ILE A 483 -15.39 4.27 38.48
N VAL A 484 -15.07 2.99 38.63
CA VAL A 484 -14.97 2.06 37.48
C VAL A 484 -16.31 1.92 36.77
N THR A 485 -17.41 1.81 37.52
CA THR A 485 -18.76 1.70 36.94
C THR A 485 -19.20 2.97 36.23
N MET A 486 -18.91 4.15 36.81
CA MET A 486 -19.16 5.46 36.21
C MET A 486 -18.38 5.61 34.90
N LEU A 487 -17.11 5.19 34.88
CA LEU A 487 -16.27 5.23 33.70
C LEU A 487 -16.87 4.37 32.58
N PHE A 488 -17.28 3.13 32.87
CA PHE A 488 -17.92 2.28 31.88
C PHE A 488 -19.26 2.84 31.39
N ALA A 489 -20.13 3.32 32.29
CA ALA A 489 -21.41 3.91 31.92
C ALA A 489 -21.22 5.14 31.01
N ALA A 490 -20.31 6.05 31.38
CA ALA A 490 -19.96 7.22 30.58
C ALA A 490 -19.38 6.84 29.21
N THR A 491 -18.48 5.85 29.17
CA THR A 491 -17.88 5.36 27.92
C THR A 491 -18.92 4.75 26.99
N ILE A 492 -19.85 3.94 27.53
CA ILE A 492 -20.96 3.36 26.76
C ILE A 492 -21.83 4.47 26.20
N TYR A 493 -22.28 5.38 27.06
CA TYR A 493 -23.18 6.46 26.66
C TYR A 493 -22.58 7.27 25.51
N MET A 494 -21.33 7.72 25.66
CA MET A 494 -20.66 8.55 24.67
C MET A 494 -20.29 7.80 23.40
N SER A 495 -19.79 6.57 23.51
CA SER A 495 -19.34 5.87 22.32
C SER A 495 -20.50 5.55 21.38
N VAL A 496 -21.68 5.22 21.92
CA VAL A 496 -22.87 4.95 21.11
C VAL A 496 -23.34 6.19 20.35
N ASP A 497 -23.29 7.36 20.98
CA ASP A 497 -23.72 8.62 20.34
C ASP A 497 -22.70 9.10 19.31
N VAL A 498 -21.41 9.02 19.64
CA VAL A 498 -20.32 9.31 18.71
C VAL A 498 -20.36 8.40 17.48
N PHE A 499 -20.71 7.12 17.65
CA PHE A 499 -20.84 6.20 16.53
C PHE A 499 -21.87 6.70 15.52
N LEU A 500 -23.03 7.18 15.99
CA LEU A 500 -24.05 7.75 15.11
C LEU A 500 -23.52 8.93 14.31
N VAL A 501 -22.84 9.88 14.98
CA VAL A 501 -22.26 11.06 14.32
C VAL A 501 -21.28 10.65 13.21
N ILE A 502 -20.43 9.67 13.48
CA ILE A 502 -19.47 9.16 12.49
C ILE A 502 -20.20 8.53 11.30
N MET A 503 -21.21 7.69 11.54
CA MET A 503 -21.98 7.05 10.47
C MET A 503 -22.73 8.08 9.61
N VAL A 504 -23.38 9.05 10.25
CA VAL A 504 -24.14 10.10 9.57
C VAL A 504 -23.23 10.99 8.73
N LEU A 505 -22.11 11.46 9.28
CA LEU A 505 -21.16 12.26 8.51
C LEU A 505 -20.51 11.46 7.38
N HIS A 506 -20.30 10.15 7.56
CA HIS A 506 -19.83 9.26 6.49
C HIS A 506 -20.85 9.15 5.37
N ILE A 507 -22.13 8.86 5.65
CA ILE A 507 -23.16 8.77 4.59
C ILE A 507 -23.39 10.12 3.91
N CYS A 508 -23.38 11.25 4.65
CA CYS A 508 -23.43 12.58 4.03
C CYS A 508 -22.26 12.80 3.06
N GLY A 509 -21.05 12.37 3.42
CA GLY A 509 -19.90 12.43 2.52
C GLY A 509 -20.03 11.50 1.31
N GLN A 510 -20.63 10.32 1.48
CA GLN A 510 -20.91 9.43 0.36
C GLN A 510 -21.98 9.98 -0.58
N LEU A 511 -23.05 10.60 -0.05
CA LEU A 511 -24.10 11.24 -0.84
C LEU A 511 -23.54 12.42 -1.65
N GLU A 512 -22.68 13.24 -1.05
CA GLU A 512 -21.99 14.34 -1.74
C GLU A 512 -21.09 13.82 -2.89
N ASN A 513 -20.35 12.74 -2.66
CA ASN A 513 -19.55 12.08 -3.69
C ASN A 513 -20.42 11.44 -4.78
N PHE A 514 -21.50 10.77 -4.39
CA PHE A 514 -22.49 10.18 -5.28
C PHE A 514 -23.08 11.23 -6.22
N ARG A 515 -23.44 12.42 -5.70
CA ARG A 515 -23.93 13.54 -6.49
C ARG A 515 -22.90 14.04 -7.51
N CYS A 516 -21.63 14.15 -7.11
CA CYS A 516 -20.56 14.51 -8.04
C CYS A 516 -20.46 13.50 -9.20
N ARG A 517 -20.52 12.20 -8.90
CA ARG A 517 -20.52 11.14 -9.92
C ARG A 517 -21.74 11.21 -10.84
N LEU A 518 -22.90 11.58 -10.30
CA LEU A 518 -24.13 11.73 -11.08
C LEU A 518 -24.05 12.91 -12.06
N ILE A 519 -23.44 14.02 -11.67
CA ILE A 519 -23.19 15.16 -12.57
C ILE A 519 -22.23 14.76 -13.70
N ASP A 520 -21.16 14.04 -13.35
CA ASP A 520 -20.16 13.58 -14.33
C ASP A 520 -20.71 12.50 -15.29
N LEU A 521 -21.80 11.80 -14.91
CA LEU A 521 -22.48 10.80 -15.73
C LEU A 521 -23.03 11.38 -17.05
N ILE A 522 -23.51 12.63 -17.02
CA ILE A 522 -24.15 13.31 -18.16
C ILE A 522 -23.18 13.45 -19.35
N LEU A 523 -21.87 13.46 -19.07
CA LEU A 523 -20.81 13.66 -20.06
C LEU A 523 -20.18 12.34 -20.55
N CYS A 524 -20.62 11.18 -20.06
CA CYS A 524 -19.97 9.90 -20.32
C CYS A 524 -20.49 9.20 -21.58
N LYS A 525 -19.57 8.79 -22.47
CA LYS A 525 -19.88 7.97 -23.67
C LYS A 525 -20.40 6.57 -23.33
N ASN A 526 -19.99 5.99 -22.20
CA ASN A 526 -20.40 4.66 -21.73
C ASN A 526 -21.52 4.74 -20.68
N PHE A 527 -22.62 5.43 -21.02
CA PHE A 527 -23.69 5.79 -20.09
C PHE A 527 -24.25 4.59 -19.30
N ASN A 528 -24.58 3.49 -19.99
CA ASN A 528 -25.24 2.33 -19.36
C ASN A 528 -24.39 1.64 -18.28
N GLU A 529 -23.08 1.50 -18.51
CA GLU A 529 -22.17 0.87 -17.55
C GLU A 529 -21.96 1.75 -16.32
N VAL A 530 -21.75 3.06 -16.54
CA VAL A 530 -21.57 4.02 -15.45
C VAL A 530 -22.87 4.18 -14.66
N LEU A 531 -24.03 4.22 -15.32
CA LEU A 531 -25.33 4.25 -14.67
C LEU A 531 -25.56 3.02 -13.78
N ASN A 532 -25.22 1.82 -14.24
CA ASN A 532 -25.34 0.61 -13.42
C ASN A 532 -24.47 0.69 -12.15
N ASN A 533 -23.26 1.22 -12.25
CA ASN A 533 -22.39 1.43 -11.09
C ASN A 533 -22.93 2.51 -10.12
N VAL A 534 -23.54 3.57 -10.65
CA VAL A 534 -24.22 4.61 -9.87
C VAL A 534 -25.41 4.01 -9.11
N ILE A 535 -26.28 3.23 -9.79
CA ILE A 535 -27.43 2.56 -9.16
C ILE A 535 -26.98 1.61 -8.05
N LYS A 536 -25.95 0.78 -8.30
CA LYS A 536 -25.39 -0.11 -7.26
C LYS A 536 -24.88 0.66 -6.04
N THR A 537 -24.24 1.81 -6.27
CA THR A 537 -23.77 2.69 -5.20
C THR A 537 -24.95 3.25 -4.41
N HIS A 538 -25.99 3.75 -5.09
CA HIS A 538 -27.18 4.29 -4.44
C HIS A 538 -27.90 3.23 -3.57
N LEU A 539 -28.12 2.03 -4.10
CA LEU A 539 -28.72 0.91 -3.35
C LEU A 539 -27.89 0.48 -2.15
N ARG A 540 -26.56 0.67 -2.18
CA ARG A 540 -25.67 0.42 -1.04
C ARG A 540 -25.83 1.52 0.02
N LEU A 541 -25.98 2.79 -0.38
CA LEU A 541 -26.23 3.91 0.53
C LEU A 541 -27.60 3.84 1.20
N ILE A 542 -28.64 3.42 0.48
CA ILE A 542 -29.97 3.16 1.08
C ILE A 542 -29.86 2.09 2.17
N ARG A 543 -29.24 0.94 1.87
CA ARG A 543 -29.00 -0.11 2.87
C ARG A 543 -28.18 0.37 4.06
N PHE A 544 -27.25 1.31 3.86
CA PHE A 544 -26.49 1.93 4.94
C PHE A 544 -27.40 2.78 5.84
N ALA A 545 -28.26 3.62 5.25
CA ALA A 545 -29.25 4.43 5.97
C ALA A 545 -30.25 3.55 6.74
N ASP A 546 -30.81 2.52 6.09
CA ASP A 546 -31.74 1.57 6.71
C ASP A 546 -31.12 0.91 7.93
N ASN A 547 -29.83 0.55 7.88
CA ASN A 547 -29.13 -0.05 9.02
C ASN A 547 -28.93 0.95 10.18
N ILE A 548 -28.70 2.23 9.88
CA ILE A 548 -28.65 3.29 10.91
C ILE A 548 -30.01 3.44 11.57
N GLU A 549 -31.07 3.62 10.77
CA GLU A 549 -32.43 3.79 11.23
C GLU A 549 -32.88 2.60 12.10
N ASN A 550 -32.70 1.38 11.59
CA ASN A 550 -33.03 0.15 12.33
C ASN A 550 -32.26 -0.04 13.64
N THR A 551 -31.14 0.66 13.82
CA THR A 551 -30.32 0.60 15.04
C THR A 551 -30.67 1.73 16.03
N TYR A 552 -30.95 2.94 15.54
CA TYR A 552 -31.07 4.14 16.37
C TYR A 552 -32.49 4.68 16.54
N SER A 553 -33.49 4.27 15.76
CA SER A 553 -34.86 4.82 15.89
C SER A 553 -35.45 4.64 17.29
N LEU A 554 -35.25 3.47 17.92
CA LEU A 554 -35.71 3.27 19.29
C LEU A 554 -34.92 4.12 20.30
N MET A 555 -33.60 4.24 20.11
CA MET A 555 -32.75 5.05 21.01
C MET A 555 -33.15 6.53 20.95
N MET A 556 -33.49 7.02 19.76
CA MET A 556 -33.94 8.40 19.54
C MET A 556 -35.19 8.73 20.35
N ILE A 557 -36.21 7.88 20.27
CA ILE A 557 -37.45 8.05 21.02
C ILE A 557 -37.16 8.09 22.52
N VAL A 558 -36.36 7.13 23.00
CA VAL A 558 -36.00 7.06 24.43
C VAL A 558 -35.19 8.28 24.87
N LEU A 559 -34.29 8.80 24.03
CA LEU A 559 -33.51 9.99 24.33
C LEU A 559 -34.38 11.24 24.50
N VAL A 560 -35.39 11.43 23.65
CA VAL A 560 -36.32 12.57 23.75
C VAL A 560 -37.12 12.50 25.07
N PHE A 561 -37.65 11.33 25.42
CA PHE A 561 -38.32 11.15 26.70
C PHE A 561 -37.37 11.39 27.88
N HIS A 562 -36.13 10.91 27.79
CA HIS A 562 -35.12 11.15 28.81
C HIS A 562 -34.82 12.65 29.00
N PHE A 563 -34.69 13.41 27.90
CA PHE A 563 -34.51 14.85 27.95
C PHE A 563 -35.69 15.55 28.64
N ILE A 564 -36.93 15.21 28.27
CA ILE A 564 -38.13 15.80 28.90
C ILE A 564 -38.15 15.53 30.40
N ILE A 565 -37.90 14.28 30.81
CA ILE A 565 -37.89 13.90 32.22
C ILE A 565 -36.81 14.69 32.98
N VAL A 566 -35.58 14.72 32.48
CA VAL A 566 -34.46 15.44 33.13
C VAL A 566 -34.75 16.94 33.21
N LEU A 567 -35.32 17.54 32.16
CA LEU A 567 -35.71 18.95 32.14
C LEU A 567 -36.73 19.26 33.24
N CYS A 568 -37.78 18.43 33.39
CA CYS A 568 -38.78 18.60 34.45
C CYS A 568 -38.18 18.45 35.85
N LEU A 569 -37.34 17.44 36.06
CA LEU A 569 -36.67 17.21 37.36
C LEU A 569 -35.73 18.37 37.72
N SER A 570 -34.93 18.84 36.76
CA SER A 570 -34.03 19.97 36.96
C SER A 570 -34.81 21.25 37.23
N GLY A 571 -35.91 21.49 36.52
CA GLY A 571 -36.80 22.64 36.77
C GLY A 571 -37.33 22.65 38.21
N PHE A 572 -37.80 21.51 38.70
CA PHE A 572 -38.26 21.38 40.09
C PHE A 572 -37.13 21.62 41.11
N SER A 573 -35.93 21.04 40.87
CA SER A 573 -34.75 21.27 41.70
C SER A 573 -34.37 22.76 41.76
N PHE A 574 -34.41 23.48 40.63
CA PHE A 574 -34.14 24.92 40.62
C PHE A 574 -35.20 25.72 41.38
N THR A 575 -36.48 25.36 41.27
CA THR A 575 -37.55 26.04 42.03
C THR A 575 -37.33 25.90 43.54
N ILE A 576 -36.92 24.73 44.03
CA ILE A 576 -36.60 24.54 45.45
C ILE A 576 -35.46 25.46 45.88
N ILE A 577 -34.35 25.44 45.13
CA ILE A 577 -33.15 26.25 45.43
C ILE A 577 -33.47 27.75 45.45
N LEU A 578 -34.34 28.23 44.55
CA LEU A 578 -34.73 29.63 44.47
C LEU A 578 -35.73 30.06 45.56
N THR A 579 -36.50 29.13 46.12
CA THR A 579 -37.55 29.43 47.10
C THR A 579 -37.05 29.29 48.54
N ASP A 580 -36.01 28.49 48.76
CA ASP A 580 -35.41 28.30 50.09
C ASP A 580 -34.61 29.54 50.52
N LYS A 581 -34.83 30.01 51.75
CA LYS A 581 -34.15 31.18 52.32
C LYS A 581 -32.78 30.83 52.93
N ASN A 582 -32.51 29.55 53.18
CA ASN A 582 -31.28 29.06 53.81
C ASN A 582 -30.51 28.12 52.87
N ILE A 583 -29.89 28.68 51.83
CA ILE A 583 -29.11 27.91 50.85
C ILE A 583 -27.80 27.42 51.47
N ASN A 584 -27.59 26.10 51.47
CA ASN A 584 -26.35 25.46 51.90
C ASN A 584 -25.45 25.08 50.70
N THR A 585 -24.19 24.72 50.96
CA THR A 585 -23.21 24.34 49.93
C THR A 585 -23.62 23.11 49.11
N ALA A 586 -24.34 22.16 49.72
CA ALA A 586 -24.88 20.97 49.04
C ALA A 586 -25.96 21.32 48.01
N ASP A 587 -26.80 22.32 48.30
CA ASP A 587 -27.90 22.75 47.42
C ASP A 587 -27.34 23.41 46.16
N ILE A 588 -26.28 24.21 46.32
CA ILE A 588 -25.52 24.81 45.22
C ILE A 588 -24.84 23.71 44.37
N ALA A 589 -24.22 22.71 44.99
CA ALA A 589 -23.59 21.60 44.29
C ALA A 589 -24.61 20.76 43.49
N GLN A 590 -25.78 20.47 44.06
CA GLN A 590 -26.89 19.80 43.36
C GLN A 590 -27.44 20.63 42.20
N GLY A 591 -27.60 21.94 42.38
CA GLY A 591 -28.03 22.85 41.33
C GLY A 591 -27.04 22.87 40.16
N TYR A 592 -25.75 22.95 40.46
CA TYR A 592 -24.68 22.87 39.46
C TYR A 592 -24.69 21.52 38.72
N PHE A 593 -24.81 20.40 39.44
CA PHE A 593 -24.91 19.07 38.84
C PHE A 593 -26.15 18.92 37.94
N SER A 594 -27.30 19.43 38.37
CA SER A 594 -28.54 19.42 37.59
C SER A 594 -28.42 20.25 36.31
N LEU A 595 -27.72 21.38 36.36
CA LEU A 595 -27.43 22.22 35.19
C LEU A 595 -26.47 21.53 34.21
N LEU A 596 -25.42 20.91 34.74
CA LEU A 596 -24.44 20.17 33.95
C LEU A 596 -25.08 18.96 33.24
N LEU A 597 -25.92 18.20 33.96
CA LEU A 597 -26.67 17.09 33.39
C LEU A 597 -27.62 17.57 32.29
N LEU A 598 -28.37 18.65 32.54
CA LEU A 598 -29.27 19.22 31.55
C LEU A 598 -28.51 19.66 30.29
N PHE A 599 -27.36 20.33 30.45
CA PHE A 599 -26.50 20.74 29.34
C PHE A 599 -26.04 19.53 28.50
N ILE A 600 -25.60 18.45 29.14
CA ILE A 600 -25.15 17.23 28.45
C ILE A 600 -26.31 16.59 27.66
N VAL A 601 -27.48 16.42 28.28
CA VAL A 601 -28.63 15.79 27.60
C VAL A 601 -29.16 16.67 26.47
N LEU A 602 -29.14 18.00 26.64
CA LEU A 602 -29.48 18.95 25.59
C LEU A 602 -28.51 18.85 24.41
N MET A 603 -27.20 18.84 24.68
CA MET A 603 -26.18 18.69 23.65
C MET A 603 -26.32 17.37 22.88
N ASN A 604 -26.59 16.27 23.58
CA ASN A 604 -26.84 14.98 22.93
C ASN A 604 -28.09 15.05 22.05
N THR A 605 -29.20 15.58 22.56
CA THR A 605 -30.44 15.74 21.77
C THR A 605 -30.19 16.59 20.52
N PHE A 606 -29.43 17.68 20.64
CA PHE A 606 -29.03 18.51 19.51
C PHE A 606 -28.18 17.76 18.48
N LEU A 607 -27.23 16.93 18.91
CA LEU A 607 -26.41 16.10 18.02
C LEU A 607 -27.28 15.14 17.20
N TYR A 608 -28.25 14.50 17.85
CA TYR A 608 -29.16 13.56 17.21
C TYR A 608 -30.12 14.25 16.22
N CYS A 609 -30.70 15.40 16.60
CA CYS A 609 -31.54 16.19 15.71
C CYS A 609 -30.74 16.74 14.51
N GLY A 610 -29.57 17.32 14.77
CA GLY A 610 -28.68 17.84 13.73
C GLY A 610 -28.18 16.74 12.79
N ALA A 611 -27.95 15.53 13.30
CA ALA A 611 -27.62 14.37 12.47
C ALA A 611 -28.76 14.01 11.51
N GLY A 612 -30.01 14.02 11.99
CA GLY A 612 -31.19 13.81 11.14
C GLY A 612 -31.33 14.87 10.05
N GLU A 613 -31.21 16.14 10.43
CA GLU A 613 -31.30 17.29 9.50
C GLU A 613 -30.21 17.22 8.42
N LEU A 614 -28.97 16.90 8.80
CA LEU A 614 -27.86 16.75 7.85
C LEU A 614 -28.11 15.66 6.81
N VAL A 615 -28.77 14.56 7.18
CA VAL A 615 -29.14 13.52 6.20
C VAL A 615 -30.26 14.03 5.31
N ALA A 616 -31.30 14.64 5.88
CA ALA A 616 -32.43 15.18 5.13
C ALA A 616 -32.00 16.24 4.12
N GLU A 617 -31.12 17.17 4.50
CA GLU A 617 -30.56 18.20 3.63
C GLU A 617 -29.78 17.59 2.44
N GLN A 618 -28.96 16.56 2.68
CA GLN A 618 -28.20 15.91 1.61
C GLN A 618 -29.10 15.12 0.64
N VAL A 619 -30.26 14.65 1.09
CA VAL A 619 -31.25 13.96 0.24
C VAL A 619 -32.07 14.98 -0.56
N SER A 620 -32.63 16.01 0.08
CA SER A 620 -33.49 17.02 -0.56
C SER A 620 -32.72 17.92 -1.54
N TYR A 621 -31.45 18.19 -1.29
CA TYR A 621 -30.60 18.92 -2.22
C TYR A 621 -30.37 18.19 -3.56
N ASN A 622 -30.71 16.89 -3.65
CA ASN A 622 -30.71 16.13 -4.91
C ASN A 622 -31.99 16.33 -5.74
N GLU A 623 -33.08 16.88 -5.18
CA GLU A 623 -34.34 17.07 -5.91
C GLU A 623 -34.43 18.45 -6.61
N TYR A 624 -33.67 19.45 -6.14
CA TYR A 624 -33.84 20.85 -6.56
C TYR A 624 -32.84 21.38 -7.60
N LYS A 625 -31.97 20.55 -8.18
CA LYS A 625 -30.99 20.98 -9.18
C LYS A 625 -30.68 19.88 -10.17
#